data_AF-A0A8B6HPB2-F1
#
_entry.id   AF-A0A8B6HPB2-F1
#
_cell.length_a   1.000
_cell.length_b   1.000
_cell.length_c   1.000
_cell.angle_alpha   90.00
_cell.angle_beta   90.00
_cell.angle_gamma   90.00
#
_symmetry.space_group_name_H-M   'P 1'
#
loop_
_entity.id
_entity.type
_entity.pdbx_description
1 polymer ?
#
loop_
_entity_poly.entity_id
_entity_poly.type
_entity_poly.pdbx_seq_one_letter_code
_entity_poly.pdbx_strand_id
1 'polypeptide(L)'
;MIFFFSGENCIKMEDIKLSPIEAVFKNHLKDNLGAHEKCLQTLKKQLHARLKKLEQEAQSAREELKTQGLFQTDLDQEKGKIDNNFTNHKAELEKEFESCSQLIAQAYDKHLTEHIPKLSVLPVKITINVLPKDLKISDVVFAPTDRTKPRVIGAVEGAMSANKDKLVKWPEDVQFILFGPFAKCNQHETEKIVQEVLQNGVTYPDVTVLDSQSMPVLHQSMSPGSEIVIFGEVKFESDLPKKCFAGLYKKEEDQIVDYFICQSCNFKWICRSCMEVCHKGHVIQPYIMNFHPSWACCYCPKNKKCIIRE
;
A
#
# COMPACT_ATOMS: atom_id res chain seq x y z
N MET A 1 6.26 30.86 25.48
CA MET A 1 6.71 30.02 26.60
C MET A 1 7.98 29.31 26.12
N ILE A 2 9.14 29.94 26.38
CA ILE A 2 10.47 29.49 25.92
C ILE A 2 11.12 28.82 27.12
N PHE A 3 11.40 27.52 27.04
CA PHE A 3 12.16 26.83 28.10
C PHE A 3 13.65 27.12 27.91
N PHE A 4 14.17 28.01 28.75
CA PHE A 4 15.58 28.09 29.09
C PHE A 4 15.93 26.88 29.95
N PHE A 5 16.79 25.99 29.46
CA PHE A 5 17.48 25.02 30.31
C PHE A 5 18.84 25.59 30.70
N SER A 6 18.87 26.24 31.87
CA SER A 6 20.10 26.49 32.61
C SER A 6 20.31 25.38 33.63
N GLY A 7 21.49 24.76 33.61
CA GLY A 7 22.22 24.20 34.75
C GLY A 7 21.53 23.14 35.62
N GLU A 8 22.12 21.94 35.60
CA GLU A 8 22.12 20.99 36.72
C GLU A 8 20.81 20.24 37.00
N ASN A 9 20.44 19.38 36.06
CA ASN A 9 20.00 18.02 36.39
C ASN A 9 20.23 17.15 35.16
N CYS A 10 21.38 16.46 35.10
CA CYS A 10 21.56 15.33 34.21
C CYS A 10 20.66 14.20 34.69
N ILE A 11 19.36 14.32 34.42
CA ILE A 11 18.50 13.16 34.29
C ILE A 11 19.11 12.39 33.12
N LYS A 12 19.80 11.30 33.44
CA LYS A 12 20.18 10.29 32.44
C LYS A 12 18.85 9.89 31.80
N MET A 13 18.54 10.47 30.64
CA MET A 13 17.50 9.95 29.77
C MET A 13 17.98 8.55 29.44
N GLU A 14 17.46 7.57 30.19
CA GLU A 14 17.54 6.17 29.83
C GLU A 14 17.22 6.06 28.34
N ASP A 15 18.00 5.25 27.62
CA ASP A 15 17.86 5.03 26.19
C ASP A 15 16.43 4.56 25.85
N ILE A 16 15.52 5.52 25.68
CA ILE A 16 14.21 5.26 25.11
C ILE A 16 14.53 4.79 23.70
N LYS A 17 14.35 3.49 23.46
CA LYS A 17 14.46 2.89 22.13
C LYS A 17 13.45 3.59 21.24
N LEU A 18 13.91 4.62 20.54
CA LEU A 18 13.15 5.33 19.51
C LEU A 18 12.64 4.29 18.52
N SER A 19 11.39 4.42 18.10
CA SER A 19 10.89 3.58 17.04
C SER A 19 11.73 3.77 15.77
N PRO A 20 11.85 2.77 14.89
CA PRO A 20 12.59 2.91 13.64
C PRO A 20 12.12 4.10 12.79
N ILE A 21 10.82 4.40 12.82
CA ILE A 21 10.22 5.55 12.12
C ILE A 21 10.70 6.85 12.74
N GLU A 22 10.65 6.98 14.07
CA GLU A 22 11.15 8.16 14.78
C GLU A 22 12.65 8.37 14.56
N ALA A 23 13.44 7.29 14.50
CA ALA A 23 14.88 7.39 14.24
C ALA A 23 15.17 7.96 12.84
N VAL A 24 14.50 7.45 11.80
CA VAL A 24 14.62 7.96 10.43
C VAL A 24 14.14 9.40 10.34
N PHE A 25 12.97 9.70 10.91
CA PHE A 25 12.41 11.05 10.93
C PHE A 25 13.33 12.03 11.66
N LYS A 26 13.85 11.66 12.84
CA LYS A 26 14.79 12.48 13.62
C LYS A 26 16.07 12.74 12.86
N ASN A 27 16.61 11.75 12.13
CA ASN A 27 17.82 11.94 11.32
C ASN A 27 17.59 12.98 10.21
N HIS A 28 16.55 12.80 9.39
CA HIS A 28 16.24 13.75 8.32
C HIS A 28 15.89 15.14 8.85
N LEU A 29 15.16 15.22 9.98
CA LEU A 29 14.79 16.49 10.57
C LEU A 29 15.98 17.20 11.23
N LYS A 30 16.93 16.46 11.81
CA LYS A 30 18.15 17.03 12.40
C LYS A 30 19.03 17.69 11.35
N ASP A 31 19.21 17.05 10.19
CA ASP A 31 20.03 17.59 9.12
C ASP A 31 19.39 18.85 8.52
N ASN A 32 18.08 18.81 8.26
CA ASN A 32 17.33 19.96 7.76
C ASN A 32 17.30 21.12 8.77
N LEU A 33 16.98 20.84 10.02
CA LEU A 33 16.94 21.85 11.08
C LEU A 33 18.31 22.49 11.29
N GLY A 34 19.39 21.71 11.19
CA GLY A 34 20.76 22.23 11.26
C GLY A 34 21.09 23.26 10.17
N ALA A 35 20.58 23.08 8.95
CA ALA A 35 20.78 24.04 7.87
C ALA A 35 20.02 25.37 8.11
N HIS A 36 18.76 25.30 8.52
CA HIS A 36 17.95 26.48 8.81
C HIS A 36 18.43 27.22 10.07
N GLU A 37 18.87 26.50 11.11
CA GLU A 37 19.47 27.09 12.31
C GLU A 37 20.77 27.82 12.00
N LYS A 38 21.63 27.26 11.12
CA LYS A 38 22.84 27.96 10.65
C LYS A 38 22.50 29.27 9.93
N CYS A 39 21.42 29.30 9.14
CA CYS A 39 20.95 30.52 8.49
C CYS A 39 20.51 31.57 9.53
N LEU A 40 19.71 31.19 10.51
CA LEU A 40 19.29 32.07 11.61
C LEU A 40 20.47 32.58 12.43
N GLN A 41 21.46 31.73 12.73
CA GLN A 41 22.67 32.14 13.42
C GLN A 41 23.49 33.15 12.61
N THR A 42 23.52 33.00 11.29
CA THR A 42 24.20 33.96 10.39
C THR A 42 23.50 35.31 10.41
N LEU A 43 22.17 35.34 10.36
CA LEU A 43 21.38 36.57 10.48
C LEU A 43 21.56 37.24 11.84
N LYS A 44 21.57 36.48 12.94
CA LYS A 44 21.85 37.00 14.28
C LYS A 44 23.24 37.66 14.36
N LYS A 45 24.25 37.03 13.77
CA LYS A 45 25.61 37.61 13.71
C LYS A 45 25.64 38.90 12.91
N GLN A 46 24.92 38.97 11.77
CA GLN A 46 24.82 40.18 10.96
C GLN A 46 24.10 41.31 11.71
N LEU A 47 22.99 41.02 12.39
CA LEU A 47 22.29 41.98 13.23
C LEU A 47 23.22 42.52 14.31
N HIS A 48 23.91 41.65 15.04
CA HIS A 48 24.82 42.07 16.11
C HIS A 48 25.97 42.93 15.59
N ALA A 49 26.55 42.58 14.43
CA ALA A 49 27.59 43.40 13.80
C ALA A 49 27.08 44.78 13.39
N ARG A 50 25.85 44.87 12.84
CA ARG A 50 25.22 46.15 12.48
C ARG A 50 24.91 47.00 13.70
N LEU A 51 24.36 46.40 14.77
CA LEU A 51 24.09 47.11 16.03
C LEU A 51 25.37 47.67 16.64
N LYS A 52 26.45 46.87 16.66
CA LYS A 52 27.75 47.33 17.16
C LYS A 52 28.31 48.49 16.35
N LYS A 53 28.16 48.46 15.02
CA LYS A 53 28.59 49.56 14.15
C LYS A 53 27.79 50.84 14.41
N LEU A 54 26.47 50.74 14.52
CA LEU A 54 25.58 51.85 14.89
C LEU A 54 25.93 52.44 16.26
N GLU A 55 26.26 51.59 17.22
CA GLU A 55 26.68 52.03 18.56
C GLU A 55 28.02 52.80 18.51
N GLN A 56 28.98 52.33 17.72
CA GLN A 56 30.25 53.02 17.49
C GLN A 56 30.07 54.37 16.77
N GLU A 57 29.20 54.44 15.77
CA GLU A 57 28.88 55.68 15.05
C GLU A 57 28.20 56.69 15.97
N ALA A 58 27.22 56.26 16.77
CA ALA A 58 26.56 57.12 17.75
C ALA A 58 27.55 57.61 18.83
N GLN A 59 28.50 56.76 19.25
CA GLN A 59 29.51 57.16 20.22
C GLN A 59 30.53 58.15 19.65
N SER A 60 30.98 57.93 18.42
CA SER A 60 31.90 58.85 17.73
C SER A 60 31.25 60.22 17.52
N ALA A 61 29.99 60.26 17.06
CA ALA A 61 29.24 61.50 16.89
C ALA A 61 29.06 62.27 18.22
N ARG A 62 28.85 61.55 19.34
CA ARG A 62 28.80 62.16 20.68
C ARG A 62 30.15 62.75 21.11
N GLU A 63 31.27 62.12 20.75
CA GLU A 63 32.62 62.61 21.06
C GLU A 63 32.99 63.83 20.21
N GLU A 64 32.62 63.84 18.93
CA GLU A 64 32.80 64.99 18.04
C GLU A 64 32.03 66.22 18.54
N LEU A 65 30.78 66.04 18.98
CA LEU A 65 29.99 67.13 19.57
C LEU A 65 30.68 67.73 20.81
N LYS A 66 31.30 66.91 21.66
CA LYS A 66 32.05 67.41 22.84
C LYS A 66 33.26 68.27 22.44
N THR A 67 33.87 68.00 21.30
CA THR A 67 35.03 68.77 20.81
C THR A 67 34.66 70.10 20.17
N GLN A 68 33.39 70.34 19.82
CA GLN A 68 32.96 71.53 19.07
C GLN A 68 32.71 72.80 19.90
N GLY A 69 32.93 72.81 21.21
CA GLY A 69 32.90 74.06 22.01
C GLY A 69 31.57 74.83 22.01
N LEU A 70 30.46 74.13 21.75
CA LEU A 70 29.10 74.68 21.70
C LEU A 70 28.56 75.03 23.11
N PHE A 71 27.54 75.89 23.17
CA PHE A 71 26.82 76.19 24.42
C PHE A 71 26.08 74.94 24.95
N GLN A 72 26.03 74.80 26.28
CA GLN A 72 25.53 73.60 26.97
C GLN A 72 24.11 73.17 26.54
N THR A 73 23.24 74.14 26.26
CA THR A 73 21.84 73.91 25.83
C THR A 73 21.75 73.32 24.42
N ASP A 74 22.62 73.73 23.50
CA ASP A 74 22.63 73.24 22.12
C ASP A 74 23.24 71.83 22.05
N LEU A 75 24.22 71.55 22.92
CA LEU A 75 24.81 70.22 23.09
C LEU A 75 23.79 69.17 23.56
N ASP A 76 22.96 69.52 24.55
CA ASP A 76 21.94 68.60 25.07
C ASP A 76 20.86 68.31 24.02
N GLN A 77 20.50 69.30 23.20
CA GLN A 77 19.53 69.12 22.12
C GLN A 77 20.07 68.23 20.98
N GLU A 78 21.31 68.45 20.53
CA GLU A 78 21.95 67.61 19.52
C GLU A 78 22.20 66.18 20.02
N LYS A 79 22.60 66.01 21.28
CA LYS A 79 22.74 64.68 21.90
C LYS A 79 21.40 63.93 21.96
N GLY A 80 20.31 64.64 22.30
CA GLY A 80 18.97 64.05 22.27
C GLY A 80 18.53 63.59 20.89
N LYS A 81 18.91 64.30 19.82
CA LYS A 81 18.66 63.88 18.43
C LYS A 81 19.43 62.61 18.07
N ILE A 82 20.71 62.53 18.43
CA ILE A 82 21.53 61.33 18.20
C ILE A 82 20.95 60.12 18.93
N ASP A 83 20.53 60.30 20.19
CA ASP A 83 19.98 59.22 21.01
C ASP A 83 18.65 58.71 20.44
N ASN A 84 17.76 59.62 20.02
CA ASN A 84 16.51 59.25 19.34
C ASN A 84 16.75 58.58 17.97
N ASN A 85 17.73 59.04 17.20
CA ASN A 85 18.06 58.40 15.92
C ASN A 85 18.60 56.98 16.13
N PHE A 86 19.45 56.79 17.13
CA PHE A 86 20.00 55.48 17.48
C PHE A 86 18.90 54.51 17.94
N THR A 87 17.99 54.95 18.83
CA THR A 87 16.89 54.10 19.30
C THR A 87 15.94 53.72 18.17
N ASN A 88 15.61 54.65 17.27
CA ASN A 88 14.78 54.38 16.10
C ASN A 88 15.45 53.36 15.15
N HIS A 89 16.72 53.57 14.79
CA HIS A 89 17.45 52.64 13.91
C HIS A 89 17.61 51.25 14.53
N LYS A 90 17.84 51.18 15.84
CA LYS A 90 17.89 49.91 16.56
C LYS A 90 16.55 49.17 16.48
N ALA A 91 15.45 49.87 16.74
CA ALA A 91 14.12 49.28 16.67
C ALA A 91 13.76 48.81 15.24
N GLU A 92 14.15 49.56 14.22
CA GLU A 92 13.98 49.16 12.81
C GLU A 92 14.76 47.88 12.49
N LEU A 93 16.03 47.80 12.87
CA LEU A 93 16.86 46.60 12.67
C LEU A 93 16.32 45.37 13.40
N GLU A 94 15.84 45.53 14.63
CA GLU A 94 15.21 44.45 15.39
C GLU A 94 13.92 43.97 14.71
N LYS A 95 13.11 44.90 14.18
CA LYS A 95 11.89 44.59 13.43
C LYS A 95 12.18 43.87 12.11
N GLU A 96 13.20 44.31 11.37
CA GLU A 96 13.64 43.64 10.14
C GLU A 96 14.11 42.21 10.42
N PHE A 97 14.87 42.01 11.50
CA PHE A 97 15.34 40.69 11.90
C PHE A 97 14.19 39.76 12.29
N GLU A 98 13.22 40.25 13.05
CA GLU A 98 12.02 39.48 13.41
C GLU A 98 11.23 39.07 12.16
N SER A 99 11.04 40.01 11.22
CA SER A 99 10.38 39.73 9.94
C SER A 99 11.13 38.66 9.13
N CYS A 100 12.45 38.76 9.01
CA CYS A 100 13.26 37.76 8.31
C CYS A 100 13.17 36.38 8.98
N SER A 101 13.18 36.33 10.31
CA SER A 101 13.06 35.09 11.08
C SER A 101 11.71 34.41 10.85
N GLN A 102 10.63 35.18 10.80
CA GLN A 102 9.28 34.67 10.47
C GLN A 102 9.20 34.14 9.04
N LEU A 103 9.80 34.84 8.07
CA LEU A 103 9.83 34.37 6.68
C LEU A 103 10.60 33.05 6.54
N ILE A 104 11.71 32.87 7.26
CA ILE A 104 12.46 31.60 7.27
C ILE A 104 11.61 30.48 7.88
N ALA A 105 10.90 30.75 8.98
CA ALA A 105 10.02 29.77 9.61
C ALA A 105 8.89 29.34 8.68
N GLN A 106 8.25 30.29 7.99
CA GLN A 106 7.19 30.02 7.01
C GLN A 106 7.72 29.24 5.80
N ALA A 107 8.90 29.59 5.30
CA ALA A 107 9.54 28.86 4.21
C ALA A 107 9.84 27.40 4.60
N TYR A 108 10.28 27.17 5.84
CA TYR A 108 10.52 25.84 6.35
C TYR A 108 9.22 25.04 6.52
N ASP A 109 8.17 25.64 7.10
CA ASP A 109 6.86 25.00 7.24
C ASP A 109 6.24 24.60 5.88
N LYS A 110 6.34 25.50 4.90
CA LYS A 110 5.94 25.22 3.52
C LYS A 110 6.73 24.05 2.93
N HIS A 111 8.06 24.03 3.10
CA HIS A 111 8.90 22.94 2.63
C HIS A 111 8.51 21.60 3.29
N LEU A 112 8.29 21.57 4.60
CA LEU A 112 7.82 20.37 5.30
C LEU A 112 6.46 19.91 4.76
N THR A 113 5.53 20.82 4.53
CA THR A 113 4.19 20.50 4.00
C THR A 113 4.24 19.93 2.58
N GLU A 114 5.14 20.43 1.74
CA GLU A 114 5.30 19.99 0.34
C GLU A 114 6.06 18.67 0.21
N HIS A 115 7.09 18.45 1.04
CA HIS A 115 8.05 17.36 0.84
C HIS A 115 7.90 16.22 1.86
N ILE A 116 7.15 16.43 2.96
CA ILE A 116 6.80 15.36 3.89
C ILE A 116 5.35 14.97 3.61
N PRO A 117 5.10 14.04 2.67
CA PRO A 117 3.76 13.57 2.40
C PRO A 117 3.17 12.99 3.69
N LYS A 118 1.88 13.26 3.93
CA LYS A 118 1.16 12.60 5.01
C LYS A 118 1.28 11.10 4.78
N LEU A 119 1.93 10.40 5.72
CA LEU A 119 2.09 8.96 5.72
C LEU A 119 0.75 8.29 6.06
N SER A 120 -0.24 8.43 5.18
CA SER A 120 -1.29 7.45 5.09
C SER A 120 -0.80 6.42 4.09
N VAL A 121 -0.17 5.35 4.56
CA VAL A 121 -0.05 4.15 3.73
C VAL A 121 -1.47 3.62 3.61
N LEU A 122 -2.17 4.09 2.57
CA LEU A 122 -3.58 3.81 2.41
C LEU A 122 -3.75 2.35 1.99
N PRO A 123 -4.80 1.69 2.47
CA PRO A 123 -5.19 0.41 1.91
C PRO A 123 -5.36 0.53 0.39
N VAL A 124 -4.78 -0.40 -0.34
CA VAL A 124 -4.74 -0.38 -1.80
C VAL A 124 -5.82 -1.32 -2.35
N LYS A 125 -6.60 -0.83 -3.31
CA LYS A 125 -7.56 -1.68 -4.06
C LYS A 125 -6.88 -2.29 -5.27
N ILE A 126 -6.94 -3.61 -5.37
CA ILE A 126 -6.38 -4.38 -6.47
C ILE A 126 -7.39 -5.39 -7.03
N THR A 127 -7.01 -6.02 -8.13
CA THR A 127 -7.70 -7.18 -8.70
C THR A 127 -6.91 -8.45 -8.42
N ILE A 128 -7.59 -9.57 -8.19
CA ILE A 128 -6.98 -10.90 -8.11
C ILE A 128 -7.48 -11.73 -9.29
N ASN A 129 -6.57 -12.37 -10.02
CA ASN A 129 -6.89 -13.23 -11.15
C ASN A 129 -6.36 -14.65 -10.93
N VAL A 130 -7.25 -15.65 -11.00
CA VAL A 130 -6.91 -17.08 -10.92
C VAL A 130 -6.89 -17.64 -12.34
N LEU A 131 -5.71 -17.72 -12.95
CA LEU A 131 -5.55 -18.08 -14.36
C LEU A 131 -6.21 -19.41 -14.76
N PRO A 132 -6.05 -20.53 -14.01
CA PRO A 132 -6.63 -21.81 -14.42
C PRO A 132 -8.17 -21.82 -14.50
N LYS A 133 -8.83 -20.87 -13.85
CA LYS A 133 -10.29 -20.80 -13.73
C LYS A 133 -10.92 -19.62 -14.46
N ASP A 134 -10.11 -18.75 -15.04
CA ASP A 134 -10.58 -17.46 -15.55
C ASP A 134 -11.43 -16.70 -14.51
N LEU A 135 -11.05 -16.81 -13.23
CA LEU A 135 -11.77 -16.17 -12.13
C LEU A 135 -11.09 -14.84 -11.79
N LYS A 136 -11.85 -13.75 -11.94
CA LYS A 136 -11.40 -12.40 -11.64
C LYS A 136 -12.18 -11.81 -10.47
N ILE A 137 -11.46 -11.42 -9.42
CA ILE A 137 -12.01 -10.81 -8.20
C ILE A 137 -11.55 -9.37 -8.14
N SER A 138 -12.47 -8.45 -8.36
CA SER A 138 -12.20 -7.01 -8.33
C SER A 138 -12.30 -6.44 -6.90
N ASP A 139 -11.75 -5.25 -6.70
CA ASP A 139 -11.90 -4.44 -5.48
C ASP A 139 -11.39 -5.09 -4.18
N VAL A 140 -10.37 -5.93 -4.27
CA VAL A 140 -9.74 -6.52 -3.08
C VAL A 140 -8.86 -5.47 -2.41
N VAL A 141 -9.19 -5.13 -1.16
CA VAL A 141 -8.45 -4.15 -0.36
C VAL A 141 -7.29 -4.82 0.36
N PHE A 142 -6.06 -4.36 0.14
CA PHE A 142 -4.87 -4.75 0.88
C PHE A 142 -4.46 -3.64 1.84
N ALA A 143 -4.48 -3.93 3.15
CA ALA A 143 -3.87 -3.07 4.15
C ALA A 143 -2.33 -3.15 4.08
N PRO A 144 -1.61 -2.13 4.58
CA PRO A 144 -0.14 -2.14 4.57
C PRO A 144 0.49 -3.34 5.26
N THR A 145 -0.17 -3.83 6.31
CA THR A 145 0.28 -4.96 7.14
C THR A 145 -0.19 -6.32 6.61
N ASP A 146 -1.01 -6.35 5.55
CA ASP A 146 -1.54 -7.59 5.00
C ASP A 146 -0.41 -8.38 4.34
N ARG A 147 -0.36 -9.67 4.65
CA ARG A 147 0.52 -10.62 3.98
C ARG A 147 -0.15 -11.18 2.75
N THR A 148 0.63 -11.44 1.70
CA THR A 148 0.15 -11.94 0.41
C THR A 148 -0.74 -13.17 0.55
N LYS A 149 -0.20 -14.28 1.07
CA LYS A 149 -0.92 -15.57 1.04
C LYS A 149 -2.22 -15.55 1.86
N PRO A 150 -2.24 -15.15 3.14
CA PRO A 150 -3.49 -15.14 3.93
C PRO A 150 -4.57 -14.23 3.33
N ARG A 151 -4.18 -13.05 2.82
CA ARG A 151 -5.13 -12.10 2.27
C ARG A 151 -5.72 -12.55 0.94
N VAL A 152 -4.86 -13.06 0.04
CA VAL A 152 -5.28 -13.60 -1.25
C VAL A 152 -6.21 -14.80 -1.06
N ILE A 153 -5.82 -15.76 -0.21
CA ILE A 153 -6.64 -16.96 0.07
C ILE A 153 -8.01 -16.54 0.61
N GLY A 154 -8.06 -15.68 1.63
CA GLY A 154 -9.32 -15.23 2.19
C GLY A 154 -10.22 -14.50 1.19
N ALA A 155 -9.63 -13.74 0.25
CA ALA A 155 -10.39 -13.09 -0.83
C ALA A 155 -10.96 -14.11 -1.83
N VAL A 156 -10.16 -15.11 -2.22
CA VAL A 156 -10.59 -16.16 -3.16
C VAL A 156 -11.65 -17.07 -2.52
N GLU A 157 -11.45 -17.52 -1.29
CA GLU A 157 -12.42 -18.33 -0.55
C GLU A 157 -13.73 -17.58 -0.33
N GLY A 158 -13.68 -16.28 -0.01
CA GLY A 158 -14.86 -15.43 0.13
C GLY A 158 -15.65 -15.31 -1.18
N ALA A 159 -14.96 -15.05 -2.30
CA ALA A 159 -15.59 -14.94 -3.61
C ALA A 159 -16.21 -16.27 -4.07
N MET A 160 -15.53 -17.38 -3.82
CA MET A 160 -15.96 -18.71 -4.28
C MET A 160 -17.08 -19.30 -3.40
N SER A 161 -17.07 -19.01 -2.10
CA SER A 161 -18.17 -19.35 -1.20
C SER A 161 -19.48 -18.66 -1.60
N ALA A 162 -19.42 -17.41 -2.10
CA ALA A 162 -20.59 -16.72 -2.64
C ALA A 162 -21.19 -17.45 -3.86
N ASN A 163 -20.35 -18.14 -4.64
CA ASN A 163 -20.74 -18.95 -5.78
C ASN A 163 -21.07 -20.42 -5.42
N LYS A 164 -21.12 -20.78 -4.13
CA LYS A 164 -21.32 -22.15 -3.62
C LYS A 164 -20.28 -23.17 -4.11
N ASP A 165 -19.08 -22.71 -4.44
CA ASP A 165 -17.98 -23.57 -4.86
C ASP A 165 -16.85 -23.46 -3.84
N LYS A 166 -16.70 -24.44 -2.95
CA LYS A 166 -15.68 -24.34 -1.91
C LYS A 166 -14.31 -24.74 -2.44
N LEU A 167 -13.29 -24.09 -1.91
CA LEU A 167 -11.91 -24.49 -2.12
C LEU A 167 -11.66 -25.83 -1.40
N VAL A 168 -11.11 -26.82 -2.11
CA VAL A 168 -10.82 -28.15 -1.54
C VAL A 168 -9.50 -28.11 -0.79
N LYS A 169 -8.45 -27.60 -1.43
CA LYS A 169 -7.11 -27.49 -0.87
C LYS A 169 -6.34 -26.39 -1.58
N TRP A 170 -5.59 -25.59 -0.83
CA TRP A 170 -4.58 -24.71 -1.41
C TRP A 170 -3.27 -25.48 -1.62
N PRO A 171 -2.79 -25.65 -2.86
CA PRO A 171 -1.51 -26.29 -3.12
C PRO A 171 -0.33 -25.45 -2.59
N GLU A 172 0.80 -26.10 -2.34
CA GLU A 172 2.03 -25.43 -1.88
C GLU A 172 2.83 -24.81 -3.02
N ASP A 173 2.65 -25.32 -4.25
CA ASP A 173 3.28 -24.88 -5.48
C ASP A 173 2.64 -23.63 -6.10
N VAL A 174 1.56 -23.11 -5.50
CA VAL A 174 0.91 -21.89 -5.97
C VAL A 174 1.84 -20.69 -5.83
N GLN A 175 2.09 -20.02 -6.94
CA GLN A 175 2.85 -18.79 -7.03
C GLN A 175 1.92 -17.58 -7.14
N PHE A 176 2.33 -16.49 -6.52
CA PHE A 176 1.64 -15.21 -6.59
C PHE A 176 2.52 -14.24 -7.36
N ILE A 177 2.00 -13.64 -8.43
CA ILE A 177 2.72 -12.65 -9.23
C ILE A 177 1.97 -11.33 -9.17
N LEU A 178 2.67 -10.26 -8.80
CA LEU A 178 2.14 -8.90 -8.82
C LEU A 178 2.44 -8.27 -10.17
N PHE A 179 1.38 -7.80 -10.83
CA PHE A 179 1.44 -6.93 -11.99
C PHE A 179 1.11 -5.51 -11.56
N GLY A 180 1.97 -4.56 -11.91
CA GLY A 180 1.72 -3.14 -11.72
C GLY A 180 0.55 -2.64 -12.58
N PRO A 181 0.07 -1.41 -12.33
CA PRO A 181 -1.14 -0.87 -12.95
C PRO A 181 -1.08 -0.79 -14.48
N PHE A 182 0.12 -0.64 -15.05
CA PHE A 182 0.34 -0.51 -16.50
C PHE A 182 0.85 -1.81 -17.16
N ALA A 183 1.13 -2.86 -16.39
CA ALA A 183 1.60 -4.15 -16.90
C ALA A 183 0.44 -5.10 -17.26
N LYS A 184 -0.81 -4.64 -17.15
CA LYS A 184 -1.99 -5.45 -17.48
C LYS A 184 -2.04 -5.76 -18.96
N CYS A 185 -2.20 -7.03 -19.26
CA CYS A 185 -2.32 -7.56 -20.61
C CYS A 185 -3.52 -8.51 -20.70
N ASN A 186 -3.76 -9.06 -21.89
CA ASN A 186 -4.79 -10.08 -22.05
C ASN A 186 -4.38 -11.39 -21.34
N GLN A 187 -5.33 -12.31 -21.15
CA GLN A 187 -5.10 -13.55 -20.40
C GLN A 187 -3.96 -14.40 -21.01
N HIS A 188 -3.92 -14.51 -22.33
CA HIS A 188 -2.91 -15.31 -23.03
C HIS A 188 -1.50 -14.73 -22.87
N GLU A 189 -1.36 -13.41 -22.98
CA GLU A 189 -0.10 -12.70 -22.71
C GLU A 189 0.31 -12.82 -21.24
N THR A 190 -0.66 -12.72 -20.32
CA THR A 190 -0.41 -12.89 -18.89
C THR A 190 0.15 -14.27 -18.59
N GLU A 191 -0.47 -15.33 -19.14
CA GLU A 191 0.00 -16.71 -18.98
C GLU A 191 1.42 -16.88 -19.51
N LYS A 192 1.72 -16.31 -20.69
CA LYS A 192 3.04 -16.36 -21.30
C LYS A 192 4.09 -15.65 -20.43
N ILE A 193 3.80 -14.43 -19.95
CA ILE A 193 4.70 -13.68 -19.07
C ILE A 193 4.95 -14.45 -17.78
N VAL A 194 3.89 -14.98 -17.15
CA VAL A 194 4.02 -15.76 -15.92
C VAL A 194 4.90 -17.00 -16.13
N GLN A 195 4.72 -17.72 -17.24
CA GLN A 195 5.57 -18.87 -17.55
C GLN A 195 7.03 -18.48 -17.76
N GLU A 196 7.30 -17.39 -18.48
CA GLU A 196 8.67 -16.91 -18.71
C GLU A 196 9.35 -16.41 -17.43
N VAL A 197 8.61 -15.71 -16.55
CA VAL A 197 9.11 -15.25 -15.26
C VAL A 197 9.46 -16.44 -14.37
N LEU A 198 8.58 -17.44 -14.28
CA LEU A 198 8.75 -18.57 -13.37
C LEU A 198 9.74 -19.63 -13.89
N GLN A 199 9.76 -19.91 -15.19
CA GLN A 199 10.58 -20.99 -15.77
C GLN A 199 11.92 -20.49 -16.30
N ASN A 200 11.94 -19.31 -16.92
CA ASN A 200 13.13 -18.77 -17.57
C ASN A 200 13.82 -17.67 -16.74
N GLY A 201 13.21 -17.24 -15.63
CA GLY A 201 13.75 -16.19 -14.77
C GLY A 201 13.79 -14.81 -15.46
N VAL A 202 12.96 -14.60 -16.48
CA VAL A 202 12.91 -13.32 -17.20
C VAL A 202 12.28 -12.26 -16.30
N THR A 203 12.95 -11.13 -16.14
CA THR A 203 12.43 -9.99 -15.39
C THR A 203 11.68 -9.05 -16.32
N TYR A 204 10.45 -8.73 -15.97
CA TYR A 204 9.63 -7.74 -16.67
C TYR A 204 9.50 -6.47 -15.81
N PRO A 205 9.47 -5.27 -16.42
CA PRO A 205 9.12 -4.05 -15.71
C PRO A 205 7.74 -4.18 -15.06
N ASP A 206 7.61 -3.74 -13.80
CA ASP A 206 6.37 -3.78 -13.03
C ASP A 206 5.75 -5.18 -12.84
N VAL A 207 6.52 -6.26 -12.99
CA VAL A 207 6.07 -7.62 -12.68
C VAL A 207 7.00 -8.25 -11.67
N THR A 208 6.44 -8.67 -10.53
CA THR A 208 7.22 -9.19 -9.40
C THR A 208 6.60 -10.46 -8.83
N VAL A 209 7.41 -11.50 -8.66
CA VAL A 209 6.99 -12.70 -7.93
C VAL A 209 6.93 -12.38 -6.43
N LEU A 210 5.77 -12.60 -5.82
CA LEU A 210 5.53 -12.32 -4.42
C LEU A 210 5.84 -13.55 -3.56
N ASP A 211 6.64 -13.35 -2.51
CA ASP A 211 6.75 -14.34 -1.44
C ASP A 211 5.44 -14.45 -0.65
N SER A 212 5.16 -15.66 -0.14
CA SER A 212 3.93 -15.97 0.60
C SER A 212 3.72 -15.11 1.85
N GLN A 213 4.82 -14.67 2.50
CA GLN A 213 4.80 -13.84 3.70
C GLN A 213 5.15 -12.37 3.43
N SER A 214 5.38 -12.00 2.17
CA SER A 214 5.63 -10.60 1.82
C SER A 214 4.43 -9.71 2.16
N MET A 215 4.71 -8.44 2.45
CA MET A 215 3.73 -7.37 2.63
C MET A 215 3.74 -6.50 1.38
N PRO A 216 2.91 -6.78 0.36
CA PRO A 216 3.11 -6.22 -0.98
C PRO A 216 3.05 -4.69 -1.05
N VAL A 217 2.20 -4.10 -0.22
CA VAL A 217 2.03 -2.64 -0.13
C VAL A 217 3.30 -1.97 0.39
N LEU A 218 3.99 -2.58 1.36
CA LEU A 218 5.19 -2.02 1.97
C LEU A 218 6.48 -2.43 1.26
N HIS A 219 6.57 -3.68 0.81
CA HIS A 219 7.80 -4.27 0.28
C HIS A 219 7.93 -4.17 -1.25
N GLN A 220 6.81 -4.13 -1.98
CA GLN A 220 6.77 -4.32 -3.44
C GLN A 220 6.02 -3.20 -4.17
N SER A 221 5.87 -2.04 -3.51
CA SER A 221 5.25 -0.83 -4.08
C SER A 221 3.89 -1.07 -4.76
N MET A 222 3.10 -2.01 -4.24
CA MET A 222 1.75 -2.26 -4.74
C MET A 222 0.93 -0.97 -4.71
N SER A 223 0.36 -0.62 -5.87
CA SER A 223 -0.36 0.63 -6.07
C SER A 223 -1.78 0.39 -6.59
N PRO A 224 -2.69 1.38 -6.46
CA PRO A 224 -4.06 1.23 -6.95
C PRO A 224 -4.10 0.82 -8.42
N GLY A 225 -4.94 -0.16 -8.73
CA GLY A 225 -5.01 -0.71 -10.07
C GLY A 225 -3.98 -1.80 -10.37
N SER A 226 -3.11 -2.18 -9.43
CA SER A 226 -2.31 -3.42 -9.56
C SER A 226 -3.19 -4.67 -9.62
N GLU A 227 -2.61 -5.78 -10.06
CA GLU A 227 -3.27 -7.09 -10.17
C GLU A 227 -2.37 -8.19 -9.59
N ILE A 228 -2.92 -9.04 -8.71
CA ILE A 228 -2.24 -10.28 -8.30
C ILE A 228 -2.76 -11.41 -9.16
N VAL A 229 -1.85 -12.06 -9.86
CA VAL A 229 -2.11 -13.25 -10.66
C VAL A 229 -1.69 -14.48 -9.87
N ILE A 230 -2.60 -15.44 -9.76
CA ILE A 230 -2.38 -16.72 -9.09
C ILE A 230 -2.09 -17.76 -10.17
N PHE A 231 -0.93 -18.40 -10.07
CA PHE A 231 -0.49 -19.46 -10.97
C PHE A 231 -0.23 -20.75 -10.18
N GLY A 232 -0.80 -21.87 -10.65
CA GLY A 232 -0.75 -23.17 -9.99
C GLY A 232 -2.11 -23.86 -9.98
N GLU A 233 -2.16 -25.15 -9.67
CA GLU A 233 -3.38 -25.98 -9.78
C GLU A 233 -4.31 -25.82 -8.57
N VAL A 234 -5.03 -24.70 -8.47
CA VAL A 234 -6.01 -24.47 -7.40
C VAL A 234 -7.27 -25.30 -7.65
N LYS A 235 -7.56 -26.27 -6.78
CA LYS A 235 -8.71 -27.18 -6.90
C LYS A 235 -9.87 -26.75 -6.02
N PHE A 236 -11.03 -26.59 -6.64
CA PHE A 236 -12.30 -26.34 -5.98
C PHE A 236 -13.22 -27.55 -6.10
N GLU A 237 -14.31 -27.55 -5.34
CA GLU A 237 -15.28 -28.65 -5.32
C GLU A 237 -15.89 -28.89 -6.70
N SER A 238 -16.10 -27.82 -7.49
CA SER A 238 -16.58 -27.90 -8.87
C SER A 238 -15.62 -28.61 -9.82
N ASP A 239 -14.33 -28.63 -9.52
CA ASP A 239 -13.30 -29.31 -10.33
C ASP A 239 -13.16 -30.78 -9.96
N LEU A 240 -13.66 -31.18 -8.79
CA LEU A 240 -13.68 -32.58 -8.42
C LEU A 240 -14.55 -33.34 -9.41
N PRO A 241 -14.19 -34.60 -9.76
CA PRO A 241 -15.01 -35.42 -10.63
C PRO A 241 -16.44 -35.46 -10.10
N LYS A 242 -17.39 -34.93 -10.88
CA LYS A 242 -18.80 -34.94 -10.48
C LYS A 242 -19.21 -36.38 -10.20
N LYS A 243 -19.58 -36.70 -8.96
CA LYS A 243 -19.95 -38.06 -8.57
C LYS A 243 -21.15 -38.54 -9.39
N CYS A 244 -21.16 -39.83 -9.71
CA CYS A 244 -22.31 -40.45 -10.36
C CYS A 244 -23.53 -40.35 -9.44
N PHE A 245 -24.70 -40.01 -9.98
CA PHE A 245 -25.93 -39.93 -9.18
C PHE A 245 -26.23 -41.23 -8.42
N ALA A 246 -25.85 -42.39 -8.97
CA ALA A 246 -26.02 -43.67 -8.28
C ALA A 246 -25.29 -43.75 -6.93
N GLY A 247 -24.16 -43.05 -6.77
CA GLY A 247 -23.43 -42.96 -5.48
C GLY A 247 -23.88 -41.79 -4.60
N LEU A 248 -24.61 -40.82 -5.16
CA LEU A 248 -25.16 -39.66 -4.43
C LEU A 248 -26.59 -39.89 -3.92
N TYR A 249 -27.27 -40.91 -4.44
CA TYR A 249 -28.67 -41.16 -4.16
C TYR A 249 -28.91 -41.43 -2.67
N LYS A 250 -29.84 -40.69 -2.08
CA LYS A 250 -30.32 -40.91 -0.71
C LYS A 250 -31.83 -41.14 -0.74
N LYS A 251 -32.26 -42.29 -0.22
CA LYS A 251 -33.66 -42.72 -0.26
C LYS A 251 -34.63 -41.75 0.44
N GLU A 252 -34.14 -40.98 1.41
CA GLU A 252 -34.93 -40.08 2.24
C GLU A 252 -34.97 -38.63 1.70
N GLU A 253 -34.19 -38.29 0.67
CA GLU A 253 -34.18 -36.96 0.08
C GLU A 253 -34.99 -36.94 -1.22
N ASP A 254 -35.87 -35.94 -1.37
CA ASP A 254 -36.58 -35.71 -2.63
C ASP A 254 -35.63 -35.04 -3.64
N GLN A 255 -34.87 -35.86 -4.36
CA GLN A 255 -33.86 -35.43 -5.32
C GLN A 255 -34.43 -35.41 -6.74
N ILE A 256 -34.15 -34.36 -7.51
CA ILE A 256 -34.57 -34.26 -8.92
C ILE A 256 -33.35 -34.46 -9.81
N VAL A 257 -33.47 -35.32 -10.83
CA VAL A 257 -32.37 -35.67 -11.73
C VAL A 257 -32.80 -35.74 -13.17
N ASP A 258 -31.91 -35.27 -14.05
CA ASP A 258 -32.01 -35.46 -15.48
C ASP A 258 -31.25 -36.70 -15.94
N TYR A 259 -31.93 -37.51 -16.74
CA TYR A 259 -31.41 -38.69 -17.38
C TYR A 259 -31.30 -38.50 -18.88
N PHE A 260 -30.22 -39.07 -19.41
CA PHE A 260 -29.86 -39.00 -20.81
C PHE A 260 -29.74 -40.40 -21.42
N ILE A 261 -29.85 -40.46 -22.74
CA ILE A 261 -29.57 -41.65 -23.55
C ILE A 261 -28.30 -41.39 -24.36
N CYS A 262 -27.36 -42.33 -24.32
CA CYS A 262 -26.17 -42.31 -25.18
C CYS A 262 -26.42 -43.24 -26.36
N GLN A 263 -26.50 -42.68 -27.57
CA GLN A 263 -26.71 -43.47 -28.78
C GLN A 263 -25.47 -44.31 -29.12
N SER A 264 -24.27 -43.76 -28.90
CA SER A 264 -23.00 -44.46 -29.16
C SER A 264 -22.83 -45.72 -28.29
N CYS A 265 -23.33 -45.70 -27.05
CA CYS A 265 -23.29 -46.86 -26.15
C CYS A 265 -24.59 -47.66 -26.12
N ASN A 266 -25.65 -47.16 -26.75
CA ASN A 266 -27.02 -47.65 -26.64
C ASN A 266 -27.50 -47.83 -25.17
N PHE A 267 -27.12 -46.91 -24.28
CA PHE A 267 -27.52 -46.93 -22.86
C PHE A 267 -28.54 -45.83 -22.55
N LYS A 268 -29.60 -46.19 -21.83
CA LYS A 268 -30.59 -45.27 -21.24
C LYS A 268 -30.24 -45.00 -19.77
N TRP A 269 -30.86 -44.01 -19.14
CA TRP A 269 -30.67 -43.69 -17.71
C TRP A 269 -29.23 -43.32 -17.34
N ILE A 270 -28.61 -42.42 -18.10
CA ILE A 270 -27.30 -41.86 -17.79
C ILE A 270 -27.54 -40.56 -17.03
N CYS A 271 -27.03 -40.44 -15.80
CA CYS A 271 -27.13 -39.18 -15.06
C CYS A 271 -26.25 -38.09 -15.69
N ARG A 272 -26.56 -36.82 -15.42
CA ARG A 272 -25.82 -35.66 -15.94
C ARG A 272 -24.29 -35.76 -15.75
N SER A 273 -23.82 -36.17 -14.57
CA SER A 273 -22.38 -36.34 -14.30
C SER A 273 -21.73 -37.37 -15.23
N CYS A 274 -22.37 -38.52 -15.43
CA CYS A 274 -21.86 -39.56 -16.34
C CYS A 274 -21.89 -39.12 -17.81
N MET A 275 -22.88 -38.32 -18.21
CA MET A 275 -22.92 -37.74 -19.54
C MET A 275 -21.68 -36.87 -19.80
N GLU A 276 -21.36 -35.96 -18.88
CA GLU A 276 -20.27 -34.99 -19.05
C GLU A 276 -18.88 -35.62 -18.99
N VAL A 277 -18.70 -36.67 -18.18
CA VAL A 277 -17.38 -37.28 -17.93
C VAL A 277 -17.21 -38.61 -18.65
N CYS A 278 -18.05 -39.62 -18.36
CA CYS A 278 -17.89 -40.97 -18.93
C CYS A 278 -18.22 -41.04 -20.42
N HIS A 279 -19.10 -40.15 -20.89
CA HIS A 279 -19.59 -40.14 -22.26
C HIS A 279 -19.21 -38.85 -23.00
N LYS A 280 -18.13 -38.20 -22.57
CA LYS A 280 -17.58 -37.02 -23.24
C LYS A 280 -17.26 -37.36 -24.70
N GLY A 281 -17.88 -36.62 -25.64
CA GLY A 281 -17.72 -36.84 -27.08
C GLY A 281 -18.66 -37.88 -27.70
N HIS A 282 -19.57 -38.49 -26.95
CA HIS A 282 -20.60 -39.37 -27.51
C HIS A 282 -21.84 -38.58 -27.95
N VAL A 283 -22.64 -39.20 -28.82
CA VAL A 283 -23.96 -38.65 -29.19
C VAL A 283 -24.94 -38.94 -28.06
N ILE A 284 -25.31 -37.88 -27.33
CA ILE A 284 -26.21 -37.95 -26.17
C ILE A 284 -27.46 -37.11 -26.44
N GLN A 285 -28.61 -37.64 -26.02
CA GLN A 285 -29.89 -36.93 -26.07
C GLN A 285 -30.57 -36.94 -24.68
N PRO A 286 -31.33 -35.89 -24.34
CA PRO A 286 -32.22 -35.92 -23.18
C PRO A 286 -33.17 -37.12 -23.26
N TYR A 287 -33.32 -37.87 -22.17
CA TYR A 287 -34.22 -39.01 -22.10
C TYR A 287 -35.40 -38.73 -21.17
N ILE A 288 -35.13 -38.38 -19.92
CA ILE A 288 -36.15 -37.99 -18.94
C ILE A 288 -35.59 -36.82 -18.14
N MET A 289 -36.29 -35.70 -18.14
CA MET A 289 -35.89 -34.49 -17.42
C MET A 289 -36.71 -34.35 -16.14
N ASN A 290 -36.13 -33.77 -15.10
CA ASN A 290 -36.76 -33.54 -13.80
C ASN A 290 -37.39 -34.80 -13.18
N PHE A 291 -36.71 -35.95 -13.27
CA PHE A 291 -37.22 -37.20 -12.71
C PHE A 291 -36.99 -37.26 -11.20
N HIS A 292 -38.00 -37.73 -10.46
CA HIS A 292 -37.90 -38.06 -9.04
C HIS A 292 -37.58 -39.56 -8.90
N PRO A 293 -36.31 -39.94 -8.62
CA PRO A 293 -35.89 -41.32 -8.63
C PRO A 293 -36.27 -42.04 -7.34
N SER A 294 -36.89 -43.22 -7.48
CA SER A 294 -37.19 -44.12 -6.36
C SER A 294 -36.02 -45.04 -5.96
N TRP A 295 -34.89 -44.95 -6.68
CA TRP A 295 -33.68 -45.73 -6.43
C TRP A 295 -32.46 -45.07 -7.10
N ALA A 296 -31.25 -45.56 -6.79
CA ALA A 296 -29.98 -45.12 -7.36
C ALA A 296 -29.83 -45.44 -8.87
N CYS A 297 -30.60 -44.77 -9.72
CA CYS A 297 -30.70 -45.11 -11.13
C CYS A 297 -29.61 -44.43 -11.97
N CYS A 298 -28.46 -45.08 -12.17
CA CYS A 298 -27.59 -44.78 -13.31
C CYS A 298 -27.06 -46.06 -13.94
N TYR A 299 -27.17 -46.18 -15.26
CA TYR A 299 -26.77 -47.41 -15.96
C TYR A 299 -25.28 -47.46 -16.30
N CYS A 300 -24.57 -46.33 -16.19
CA CYS A 300 -23.14 -46.28 -16.47
C CYS A 300 -22.33 -47.15 -15.48
N PRO A 301 -22.56 -47.11 -14.14
CA PRO A 301 -21.94 -48.04 -13.19
C PRO A 301 -22.39 -49.49 -13.39
N LYS A 302 -23.70 -49.72 -13.61
CA LYS A 302 -24.28 -51.07 -13.80
C LYS A 302 -23.62 -51.83 -14.97
N ASN A 303 -23.30 -51.11 -16.05
CA ASN A 303 -22.64 -51.68 -17.23
C ASN A 303 -21.10 -51.61 -17.16
N LYS A 304 -20.52 -51.29 -15.99
CA LYS A 304 -19.06 -51.17 -15.74
C LYS A 304 -18.34 -50.13 -16.61
N LYS A 305 -19.07 -49.18 -17.23
CA LYS A 305 -18.51 -48.12 -18.09
C LYS A 305 -18.29 -46.80 -17.36
N CYS A 306 -18.73 -46.69 -16.11
CA CYS A 306 -18.48 -45.50 -15.30
C CYS A 306 -17.00 -45.40 -14.93
N ILE A 307 -16.36 -44.29 -15.31
CA ILE A 307 -15.00 -43.92 -14.91
C ILE A 307 -14.99 -43.04 -13.65
N ILE A 308 -16.14 -42.45 -13.29
CA ILE A 308 -16.33 -41.65 -12.07
C ILE A 308 -16.62 -42.57 -10.86
N ARG A 309 -15.95 -43.73 -10.76
CA ARG A 309 -16.21 -44.62 -9.62
C ARG A 309 -15.81 -43.90 -8.32
N GLU A 310 -16.61 -44.16 -7.28
CA GLU A 310 -16.45 -43.59 -5.92
C GLU A 310 -15.01 -43.67 -5.40
#